data_AF-A0A7L0MFH3-F1
#
_entry.id   AF-A0A7L0MFH3-F1
#
_cell.length_a   1.000
_cell.length_b   1.000
_cell.length_c   1.000
_cell.angle_alpha   90.00
_cell.angle_beta   90.00
_cell.angle_gamma   90.00
#
_symmetry.space_group_name_H-M   'P 1'
#
loop_
_entity.id
_entity.type
_entity.pdbx_description
1 polymer ?
#
loop_
_entity_poly.entity_id
_entity_poly.type
_entity_poly.pdbx_seq_one_letter_code
_entity_poly.pdbx_strand_id
1 'polypeptide(L)'
;VAQHFLVSYHIECTDEVKQSVINTMGTFQDIVAEKCVEYFERYRRRTFVTPKSYLSFIGGYKAIYKEKFASVGSLSERMRTGLAKLMEAEVSVNQLSKELVMKENDLAVASEKADEVLLEVTMKAQAAEKVKMQVQKVKDKAQAIVDDIAIDKAAAEEKLEAARPALEEAEAALQDTITEETVELLEPYLDMEDYNFETAKKVCGNVAGLCSWTQAMAYFYGINKEVLPLKV
;
A
#
# COMPACT_ATOMS: atom_id res chain seq x y z
N VAL A 1 38.90 51.41 -59.23
CA VAL A 1 39.49 50.97 -57.94
C VAL A 1 38.45 50.27 -57.05
N ALA A 2 37.36 50.92 -56.62
CA ALA A 2 36.34 50.28 -55.76
C ALA A 2 35.82 48.94 -56.33
N GLN A 3 35.54 48.89 -57.62
CA GLN A 3 35.07 47.67 -58.29
C GLN A 3 36.04 46.49 -58.09
N HIS A 4 37.34 46.69 -58.31
CA HIS A 4 38.35 45.65 -58.09
C HIS A 4 38.36 45.12 -56.65
N PHE A 5 38.18 45.98 -55.65
CA PHE A 5 38.25 45.58 -54.25
C PHE A 5 36.93 45.04 -53.67
N LEU A 6 35.78 45.42 -54.23
CA LEU A 6 34.46 45.11 -53.65
C LEU A 6 33.68 44.07 -54.44
N VAL A 7 34.00 43.81 -55.72
CA VAL A 7 33.36 42.75 -56.50
C VAL A 7 33.55 41.39 -55.83
N SER A 8 34.78 41.07 -55.42
CA SER A 8 35.13 39.82 -54.74
C SER A 8 34.75 39.78 -53.25
N TYR A 9 34.34 40.92 -52.68
CA TYR A 9 33.92 40.98 -51.29
C TYR A 9 32.43 40.65 -51.16
N HIS A 10 32.08 39.75 -50.26
CA HIS A 10 30.68 39.37 -50.03
C HIS A 10 29.94 40.47 -49.27
N ILE A 11 28.80 40.89 -49.81
CA ILE A 11 27.88 41.85 -49.21
C ILE A 11 26.48 41.28 -49.43
N GLU A 12 25.77 40.99 -48.34
CA GLU A 12 24.37 40.54 -48.37
C GLU A 12 23.46 41.64 -48.92
N CYS A 13 23.25 41.62 -50.24
CA CYS A 13 22.38 42.50 -51.00
C CYS A 13 22.18 41.93 -52.40
N THR A 14 21.27 42.53 -53.19
CA THR A 14 21.14 42.20 -54.61
C THR A 14 22.34 42.73 -55.41
N ASP A 15 22.62 42.11 -56.56
CA ASP A 15 23.74 42.52 -57.42
C ASP A 15 23.62 43.97 -57.89
N GLU A 16 22.39 44.44 -58.14
CA GLU A 16 22.10 45.83 -58.50
C GLU A 16 22.51 46.81 -57.40
N VAL A 17 22.16 46.51 -56.15
CA VAL A 17 22.52 47.32 -54.98
C VAL A 17 24.03 47.26 -54.77
N LYS A 18 24.65 46.09 -54.93
CA LYS A 18 26.10 45.94 -54.82
C LYS A 18 26.83 46.81 -55.84
N GLN A 19 26.37 46.82 -57.09
CA GLN A 19 26.94 47.66 -58.15
C GLN A 19 26.71 49.14 -57.86
N SER A 20 25.54 49.52 -57.34
CA SER A 20 25.27 50.90 -56.91
C SER A 20 26.24 51.33 -55.81
N VAL A 21 26.45 50.51 -54.77
CA VAL A 21 27.39 50.81 -53.66
C VAL A 21 28.81 51.02 -54.20
N ILE A 22 29.26 50.16 -55.12
CA ILE A 22 30.58 50.27 -55.75
C ILE A 22 30.73 51.60 -56.49
N ASN A 23 29.72 51.99 -57.28
CA ASN A 23 29.72 53.24 -58.02
C ASN A 23 29.70 54.44 -57.08
N THR A 24 28.87 54.42 -56.04
CA THR A 24 28.75 55.49 -55.06
C THR A 24 30.06 55.72 -54.29
N MET A 25 30.82 54.67 -53.96
CA MET A 25 32.13 54.86 -53.33
C MET A 25 33.10 55.63 -54.23
N GLY A 26 33.04 55.42 -55.55
CA GLY A 26 33.79 56.22 -56.52
C GLY A 26 33.40 57.69 -56.45
N THR A 27 32.09 57.97 -56.49
CA THR A 27 31.60 59.36 -56.41
C THR A 27 31.98 60.07 -55.12
N PHE A 28 32.09 59.35 -53.99
CA PHE A 28 32.53 59.97 -52.74
C PHE A 28 33.97 60.49 -52.80
N GLN A 29 34.85 59.76 -53.47
CA GLN A 29 36.23 60.19 -53.64
C GLN A 29 36.31 61.47 -54.48
N ASP A 30 35.50 61.55 -55.55
CA ASP A 30 35.44 62.72 -56.43
C ASP A 30 34.88 63.94 -55.67
N ILE A 31 33.78 63.76 -54.93
CA ILE A 31 33.18 64.80 -54.09
C ILE A 31 34.19 65.30 -53.04
N VAL A 32 34.93 64.41 -52.38
CA VAL A 32 35.96 64.82 -51.40
C VAL A 32 37.08 65.61 -52.07
N ALA A 33 37.48 65.25 -53.29
CA ALA A 33 38.46 65.99 -54.06
C ALA A 33 37.98 67.42 -54.38
N GLU A 34 36.73 67.56 -54.84
CA GLU A 34 36.08 68.86 -55.08
C GLU A 34 36.02 69.70 -53.80
N LYS A 35 35.62 69.08 -52.67
CA LYS A 35 35.59 69.77 -51.37
C LYS A 35 36.96 70.19 -50.87
N CYS A 36 38.03 69.45 -51.17
CA CYS A 36 39.39 69.91 -50.88
C CYS A 36 39.72 71.23 -51.61
N VAL A 37 39.27 71.38 -52.86
CA VAL A 37 39.46 72.62 -53.64
C VAL A 37 38.62 73.75 -53.06
N GLU A 38 37.32 73.54 -52.85
CA GLU A 38 36.43 74.55 -52.26
C GLU A 38 36.92 75.03 -50.89
N TYR A 39 37.42 74.10 -50.06
CA TYR A 39 37.96 74.42 -48.75
C TYR A 39 39.21 75.30 -48.83
N PHE A 40 40.09 75.04 -49.81
CA PHE A 40 41.24 75.89 -50.07
C PHE A 40 40.83 77.27 -50.60
N GLU A 41 39.86 77.36 -51.50
CA GLU A 41 39.38 78.64 -52.02
C GLU A 41 38.80 79.53 -50.93
N ARG A 42 38.02 78.94 -50.01
CA ARG A 42 37.33 79.66 -48.94
C ARG A 42 38.22 80.01 -47.75
N TYR A 43 39.08 79.09 -47.32
CA TYR A 43 39.84 79.24 -46.07
C TYR A 43 41.35 79.35 -46.28
N ARG A 44 41.84 79.23 -47.52
CA ARG A 44 43.28 79.21 -47.88
C ARG A 44 44.08 78.13 -47.15
N ARG A 45 43.41 77.09 -46.64
CA ARG A 45 44.02 75.92 -45.99
C ARG A 45 44.02 74.75 -46.97
N ARG A 46 45.19 74.21 -47.29
CA ARG A 46 45.31 73.06 -48.20
C ARG A 46 44.95 71.77 -47.47
N THR A 47 44.05 71.00 -48.07
CA THR A 47 43.76 69.61 -47.70
C THR A 47 43.96 68.74 -48.93
N PHE A 48 44.23 67.46 -48.73
CA PHE A 48 44.55 66.54 -49.83
C PHE A 48 43.76 65.25 -49.66
N VAL A 49 43.26 64.74 -50.78
CA VAL A 49 42.77 63.39 -50.89
C VAL A 49 43.76 62.58 -51.72
N THR A 50 44.10 61.37 -51.27
CA THR A 50 45.08 60.52 -51.95
C THR A 50 44.49 59.15 -52.30
N PRO A 51 45.03 58.43 -53.29
CA PRO A 51 44.63 57.04 -53.52
C PRO A 51 44.81 56.17 -52.26
N LYS A 52 45.82 56.46 -51.42
CA LYS A 52 46.05 55.73 -50.17
C LYS A 52 44.91 55.95 -49.16
N SER A 53 44.42 57.19 -49.00
CA SER A 53 43.28 57.45 -48.11
C SER A 53 42.00 56.76 -48.60
N TYR A 54 41.82 56.64 -49.92
CA TYR A 54 40.70 55.90 -50.50
C TYR A 54 40.77 54.39 -50.26
N LEU A 55 41.97 53.79 -50.37
CA LEU A 55 42.18 52.38 -50.02
C LEU A 55 41.94 52.12 -48.52
N SER A 56 42.40 53.03 -47.65
CA SER A 56 42.09 52.96 -46.21
C SER A 56 40.59 53.07 -45.93
N PHE A 57 39.86 53.91 -46.67
CA PHE A 57 38.40 54.01 -46.58
C PHE A 57 37.70 52.70 -46.95
N ILE A 58 38.05 52.08 -48.09
CA ILE A 58 37.49 50.78 -48.51
C ILE A 58 37.83 49.68 -47.48
N GLY A 59 39.06 49.68 -46.95
CA GLY A 59 39.48 48.76 -45.90
C GLY A 59 38.65 48.92 -44.63
N GLY A 60 38.43 50.17 -44.20
CA GLY A 60 37.56 50.50 -43.07
C GLY A 60 36.12 50.06 -43.28
N TYR A 61 35.56 50.29 -44.46
CA TYR A 61 34.22 49.82 -44.81
C TYR A 61 34.10 48.29 -44.67
N LYS A 62 35.05 47.52 -45.23
CA LYS A 62 35.05 46.05 -45.11
C LYS A 62 35.14 45.59 -43.66
N ALA A 63 35.97 46.24 -42.84
CA ALA A 63 36.11 45.90 -41.43
C ALA A 63 34.80 46.13 -40.66
N ILE A 64 34.21 47.32 -40.81
CA ILE A 64 32.96 47.70 -40.15
C ILE A 64 31.81 46.81 -40.63
N TYR A 65 31.71 46.56 -41.94
CA TYR A 65 30.68 45.68 -42.50
C TYR A 65 30.76 44.29 -41.90
N LYS A 66 31.95 43.68 -41.85
CA LYS A 66 32.16 42.36 -41.25
C LYS A 66 31.71 42.31 -39.79
N GLU A 67 32.07 43.32 -39.00
CA GLU A 67 31.69 43.42 -37.59
C GLU A 67 30.18 43.54 -37.42
N LYS A 68 29.54 44.46 -38.15
CA LYS A 68 28.10 44.68 -38.08
C LYS A 68 27.31 43.49 -38.59
N PHE A 69 27.77 42.86 -39.66
CA PHE A 69 27.17 41.65 -40.20
C PHE A 69 27.19 40.50 -39.17
N ALA A 70 28.33 40.27 -38.53
CA ALA A 70 28.42 39.26 -37.47
C ALA A 70 27.52 39.59 -36.27
N SER A 71 27.43 40.86 -35.86
CA SER A 71 26.57 41.30 -34.76
C SER A 71 25.08 41.07 -35.06
N VAL A 72 24.63 41.44 -36.26
CA VAL A 72 23.25 41.21 -36.71
C VAL A 72 22.97 39.70 -36.85
N GLY A 73 23.92 38.93 -37.40
CA GLY A 73 23.80 37.47 -37.50
C GLY A 73 23.61 36.82 -36.12
N SER A 74 24.39 37.22 -35.12
CA SER A 74 24.24 36.78 -33.72
C SER A 74 22.85 37.12 -33.15
N LEU A 75 22.35 38.33 -33.39
CA LEU A 75 21.01 38.72 -32.94
C LEU A 75 19.91 37.91 -33.64
N SER A 76 20.03 37.70 -34.94
CA SER A 76 19.11 36.88 -35.73
C SER A 76 19.08 35.44 -35.22
N GLU A 77 20.24 34.85 -34.93
CA GLU A 77 20.34 33.48 -34.44
C GLU A 77 19.73 33.33 -33.04
N ARG A 78 19.93 34.32 -32.17
CA ARG A 78 19.23 34.36 -30.86
C ARG A 78 17.73 34.43 -31.02
N MET A 79 17.23 35.27 -31.93
CA MET A 79 15.80 35.39 -32.21
C MET A 79 15.22 34.08 -32.76
N ARG A 80 15.92 33.46 -33.71
CA ARG A 80 15.54 32.16 -34.29
C ARG A 80 15.46 31.06 -33.23
N THR A 81 16.46 31.00 -32.35
CA THR A 81 16.47 30.03 -31.24
C THR A 81 15.32 30.30 -30.27
N GLY A 82 15.07 31.56 -29.91
CA GLY A 82 13.95 31.95 -29.06
C GLY A 82 12.59 31.55 -29.64
N LEU A 83 12.37 31.83 -30.92
CA LEU A 83 11.15 31.42 -31.63
C LEU A 83 10.99 29.90 -31.67
N ALA A 84 12.07 29.16 -31.95
CA ALA A 84 12.02 27.69 -31.95
C ALA A 84 11.63 27.14 -30.57
N LYS A 85 12.15 27.73 -29.49
CA LYS A 85 11.77 27.35 -28.12
C LYS A 85 10.33 27.69 -27.77
N LEU A 86 9.81 28.82 -28.24
CA LEU A 86 8.40 29.17 -28.06
C LEU A 86 7.48 28.18 -28.79
N MET A 87 7.83 27.79 -30.01
CA MET A 87 7.08 26.81 -30.78
C MET A 87 7.10 25.43 -30.12
N GLU A 88 8.25 25.00 -29.58
CA GLU A 88 8.37 23.75 -28.81
C GLU A 88 7.48 23.77 -27.55
N ALA A 89 7.46 24.90 -26.83
CA ALA A 89 6.61 25.08 -25.67
C ALA A 89 5.11 25.06 -26.04
N GLU A 90 4.72 25.72 -27.14
CA GLU A 90 3.34 25.69 -27.65
C GLU A 90 2.89 24.26 -27.96
N VAL A 91 3.71 23.49 -28.67
CA VAL A 91 3.42 22.07 -28.97
C VAL A 91 3.26 21.25 -27.69
N SER A 92 4.15 21.47 -26.71
CA SER A 92 4.10 20.77 -25.41
C SER A 92 2.84 21.10 -24.62
N VAL A 93 2.44 22.37 -24.57
CA VAL A 93 1.20 22.81 -23.89
C VAL A 93 -0.03 22.20 -24.57
N ASN A 94 -0.07 22.19 -25.89
CA ASN A 94 -1.16 21.57 -26.64
C ASN A 94 -1.26 20.06 -26.38
N GLN A 95 -0.13 19.37 -26.25
CA GLN A 95 -0.11 17.95 -25.90
C GLN A 95 -0.61 17.70 -24.47
N LEU A 96 -0.10 18.47 -23.50
CA LEU A 96 -0.54 18.38 -22.10
C LEU A 96 -2.03 18.68 -21.94
N SER A 97 -2.57 19.63 -22.71
CA SER A 97 -4.00 19.95 -22.71
C SER A 97 -4.85 18.76 -23.17
N LYS A 98 -4.41 18.02 -24.20
CA LYS A 98 -5.09 16.78 -24.65
C LYS A 98 -5.02 15.68 -23.59
N GLU A 99 -3.85 15.50 -22.98
CA GLU A 99 -3.65 14.49 -21.93
C GLU A 99 -4.48 14.78 -20.68
N LEU A 100 -4.61 16.05 -20.31
CA LEU A 100 -5.43 16.48 -19.18
C LEU A 100 -6.90 16.06 -19.35
N VAL A 101 -7.48 16.32 -20.53
CA VAL A 101 -8.87 15.93 -20.82
C VAL A 101 -9.05 14.41 -20.74
N MET A 102 -8.09 13.62 -21.23
CA MET A 102 -8.16 12.16 -21.09
C MET A 102 -8.08 11.74 -19.62
N LYS A 103 -7.16 12.33 -18.84
CA LYS A 103 -6.99 12.02 -17.42
C LYS A 103 -8.17 12.43 -16.55
N GLU A 104 -8.84 13.54 -16.86
CA GLU A 104 -10.06 13.96 -16.17
C GLU A 104 -11.19 12.92 -16.36
N ASN A 105 -11.36 12.39 -17.58
CA ASN A 105 -12.32 11.32 -17.84
C ASN A 105 -11.97 10.02 -17.10
N ASP A 106 -10.69 9.62 -17.15
CA ASP A 106 -10.22 8.43 -16.42
C ASP A 106 -10.45 8.58 -14.89
N LEU A 107 -10.20 9.78 -14.35
CA LEU A 107 -10.39 10.08 -12.94
C LEU A 107 -11.87 10.01 -12.55
N ALA A 108 -12.77 10.53 -13.39
CA ALA A 108 -14.21 10.44 -13.16
C ALA A 108 -14.67 8.98 -13.08
N VAL A 109 -14.25 8.14 -14.03
CA VAL A 109 -14.57 6.69 -14.03
C VAL A 109 -13.96 5.97 -12.81
N ALA A 110 -12.73 6.32 -12.43
CA ALA A 110 -12.08 5.73 -11.26
C ALA A 110 -12.78 6.15 -9.96
N SER A 111 -13.22 7.41 -9.86
CA SER A 111 -13.98 7.93 -8.71
C SER A 111 -15.32 7.23 -8.57
N GLU A 112 -16.07 7.07 -9.66
CA GLU A 112 -17.35 6.37 -9.67
C GLU A 112 -17.19 4.91 -9.18
N LYS A 113 -16.19 4.19 -9.70
CA LYS A 113 -15.88 2.83 -9.24
C LYS A 113 -15.45 2.78 -7.77
N ALA A 114 -14.72 3.78 -7.28
CA ALA A 114 -14.34 3.85 -5.89
C ALA A 114 -15.56 4.04 -4.97
N ASP A 115 -16.53 4.88 -5.39
CA ASP A 115 -17.79 5.09 -4.67
C ASP A 115 -18.64 3.80 -4.62
N GLU A 116 -18.70 3.04 -5.73
CA GLU A 116 -19.37 1.73 -5.76
C GLU A 116 -18.75 0.73 -4.77
N VAL A 117 -17.42 0.60 -4.77
CA VAL A 117 -16.72 -0.30 -3.85
C VAL A 117 -16.90 0.15 -2.40
N LEU A 118 -16.91 1.45 -2.13
CA LEU A 118 -17.15 1.99 -0.80
C LEU A 118 -18.56 1.60 -0.29
N LEU A 119 -19.58 1.69 -1.15
CA LEU A 119 -20.94 1.25 -0.84
C LEU A 119 -20.98 -0.26 -0.53
N GLU A 120 -20.31 -1.08 -1.33
CA GLU A 120 -20.29 -2.52 -1.12
C GLU A 120 -19.59 -2.90 0.20
N VAL A 121 -18.42 -2.31 0.47
CA VAL A 121 -17.65 -2.56 1.69
C VAL A 121 -18.42 -2.09 2.93
N THR A 122 -19.10 -0.94 2.87
CA THR A 122 -19.93 -0.46 3.99
C THR A 122 -21.13 -1.38 4.25
N MET A 123 -21.81 -1.87 3.21
CA MET A 123 -22.88 -2.87 3.36
C MET A 123 -22.36 -4.17 3.98
N LYS A 124 -21.22 -4.69 3.50
CA LYS A 124 -20.59 -5.90 4.04
C LYS A 124 -20.15 -5.71 5.49
N ALA A 125 -19.57 -4.56 5.84
CA ALA A 125 -19.19 -4.22 7.21
C ALA A 125 -20.39 -4.19 8.15
N GLN A 126 -21.51 -3.56 7.74
CA GLN A 126 -22.74 -3.55 8.52
C GLN A 126 -23.33 -4.96 8.71
N ALA A 127 -23.28 -5.81 7.67
CA ALA A 127 -23.71 -7.20 7.78
C ALA A 127 -22.83 -8.01 8.73
N ALA A 128 -21.51 -7.86 8.64
CA ALA A 128 -20.55 -8.50 9.54
C ALA A 128 -20.76 -8.07 11.00
N GLU A 129 -21.03 -6.78 11.27
CA GLU A 129 -21.30 -6.30 12.63
C GLU A 129 -22.59 -6.90 13.20
N LYS A 130 -23.64 -7.07 12.38
CA LYS A 130 -24.86 -7.77 12.80
C LYS A 130 -24.58 -9.23 13.20
N VAL A 131 -23.80 -9.94 12.39
CA VAL A 131 -23.41 -11.33 12.69
C VAL A 131 -22.57 -11.39 13.96
N LYS A 132 -21.60 -10.48 14.12
CA LYS A 132 -20.78 -10.37 15.33
C LYS A 132 -21.64 -10.14 16.58
N MET A 133 -22.63 -9.25 16.53
CA MET A 133 -23.58 -9.05 17.64
C MET A 133 -24.38 -10.32 17.97
N GLN A 134 -24.79 -11.09 16.96
CA GLN A 134 -25.48 -12.37 17.18
C GLN A 134 -24.56 -13.42 17.81
N VAL A 135 -23.34 -13.57 17.31
CA VAL A 135 -22.33 -14.49 17.85
C VAL A 135 -21.99 -14.11 19.29
N GLN A 136 -21.84 -12.83 19.60
CA GLN A 136 -21.59 -12.38 20.97
C GLN A 136 -22.72 -12.79 21.91
N LYS A 137 -23.99 -12.64 21.52
CA LYS A 137 -25.13 -13.11 22.33
C LYS A 137 -25.10 -14.62 22.58
N VAL A 138 -24.72 -15.40 21.59
CA VAL A 138 -24.59 -16.86 21.74
C VAL A 138 -23.42 -17.20 22.65
N LYS A 139 -22.29 -16.51 22.52
CA LYS A 139 -21.13 -16.66 23.40
C LYS A 139 -21.49 -16.36 24.86
N ASP A 140 -22.16 -15.24 25.12
CA ASP A 140 -22.54 -14.84 26.48
C ASP A 140 -23.47 -15.86 27.14
N LYS A 141 -24.42 -16.41 26.36
CA LYS A 141 -25.29 -17.50 26.84
C LYS A 141 -24.53 -18.78 27.12
N ALA A 142 -23.64 -19.18 26.21
CA ALA A 142 -22.81 -20.36 26.40
C ALA A 142 -21.88 -20.22 27.60
N GLN A 143 -21.32 -19.02 27.81
CA GLN A 143 -20.48 -18.72 28.97
C GLN A 143 -21.28 -18.85 30.28
N ALA A 144 -22.50 -18.31 30.33
CA ALA A 144 -23.36 -18.48 31.50
C ALA A 144 -23.62 -19.96 31.84
N ILE A 145 -23.90 -20.79 30.82
CA ILE A 145 -24.08 -22.24 31.01
C ILE A 145 -22.79 -22.90 31.52
N VAL A 146 -21.63 -22.52 30.99
CA VAL A 146 -20.33 -23.04 31.45
C VAL A 146 -20.06 -22.66 32.90
N ASP A 147 -20.36 -21.41 33.27
CA ASP A 147 -20.21 -20.91 34.63
C ASP A 147 -21.15 -21.65 35.60
N ASP A 148 -22.41 -21.89 35.21
CA ASP A 148 -23.37 -22.67 35.98
C ASP A 148 -22.91 -24.13 36.18
N ILE A 149 -22.44 -24.79 35.10
CA ILE A 149 -21.88 -26.14 35.18
C ILE A 149 -20.65 -26.19 36.11
N ALA A 150 -19.81 -25.15 36.11
CA ALA A 150 -18.67 -25.09 37.01
C ALA A 150 -19.09 -25.00 38.49
N ILE A 151 -20.15 -24.25 38.79
CA ILE A 151 -20.75 -24.18 40.12
C ILE A 151 -21.29 -25.55 40.54
N ASP A 152 -22.10 -26.18 39.68
CA ASP A 152 -22.68 -27.50 39.96
C ASP A 152 -21.61 -28.57 40.13
N LYS A 153 -20.56 -28.54 39.31
CA LYS A 153 -19.42 -29.44 39.42
C LYS A 153 -18.68 -29.26 40.74
N ALA A 154 -18.41 -28.03 41.16
CA ALA A 154 -17.75 -27.76 42.45
C ALA A 154 -18.59 -28.28 43.63
N ALA A 155 -19.91 -28.06 43.60
CA ALA A 155 -20.82 -28.56 44.62
C ALA A 155 -20.91 -30.10 44.64
N ALA A 156 -20.81 -30.76 43.47
CA ALA A 156 -20.78 -32.21 43.37
C ALA A 156 -19.44 -32.79 43.87
N GLU A 157 -18.31 -32.16 43.54
CA GLU A 157 -16.97 -32.55 44.02
C GLU A 157 -16.86 -32.38 45.55
N GLU A 158 -17.40 -31.31 46.13
CA GLU A 158 -17.43 -31.12 47.58
C GLU A 158 -18.22 -32.23 48.29
N LYS A 159 -19.39 -32.59 47.75
CA LYS A 159 -20.20 -33.71 48.28
C LYS A 159 -19.49 -35.06 48.12
N LEU A 160 -18.77 -35.26 47.02
CA LEU A 160 -17.99 -36.46 46.78
C LEU A 160 -16.84 -36.58 47.79
N GLU A 161 -16.07 -35.52 48.02
CA GLU A 161 -14.99 -35.51 49.01
C GLU A 161 -15.51 -35.67 50.44
N ALA A 162 -16.69 -35.13 50.76
CA ALA A 162 -17.33 -35.37 52.06
C ALA A 162 -17.79 -36.82 52.25
N ALA A 163 -18.19 -37.50 51.16
CA ALA A 163 -18.60 -38.92 51.19
C ALA A 163 -17.40 -39.89 51.10
N ARG A 164 -16.26 -39.43 50.59
CA ARG A 164 -15.04 -40.22 50.41
C ARG A 164 -14.52 -40.90 51.68
N PRO A 165 -14.42 -40.26 52.87
CA PRO A 165 -13.97 -40.94 54.07
C PRO A 165 -14.92 -42.05 54.53
N ALA A 166 -16.24 -41.86 54.38
CA ALA A 166 -17.22 -42.90 54.69
C ALA A 166 -17.12 -44.09 53.73
N LEU A 167 -16.76 -43.85 52.47
CA LEU A 167 -16.55 -44.90 51.47
C LEU A 167 -15.23 -45.64 51.71
N GLU A 168 -14.14 -44.94 52.02
CA GLU A 168 -12.85 -45.55 52.38
C GLU A 168 -12.94 -46.36 53.68
N GLU A 169 -13.68 -45.88 54.69
CA GLU A 169 -13.94 -46.62 55.92
C GLU A 169 -14.80 -47.88 55.66
N ALA A 170 -15.79 -47.79 54.77
CA ALA A 170 -16.58 -48.94 54.35
C ALA A 170 -15.74 -49.96 53.56
N GLU A 171 -14.86 -49.52 52.65
CA GLU A 171 -13.93 -50.39 51.90
C GLU A 171 -12.92 -51.08 52.84
N ALA A 172 -12.37 -50.36 53.82
CA ALA A 172 -11.43 -50.92 54.80
C ALA A 172 -12.11 -51.95 55.72
N ALA A 173 -13.32 -51.64 56.23
CA ALA A 173 -14.09 -52.57 57.04
C ALA A 173 -14.46 -53.85 56.26
N LEU A 174 -14.71 -53.74 54.95
CA LEU A 174 -14.92 -54.87 54.06
C LEU A 174 -13.68 -55.75 53.94
N GLN A 175 -12.50 -55.16 53.71
CA GLN A 175 -11.23 -55.90 53.62
C GLN A 175 -10.88 -56.64 54.92
N ASP A 176 -11.17 -56.04 56.08
CA ASP A 176 -10.85 -56.65 57.37
C ASP A 176 -11.86 -57.70 57.84
N THR A 177 -13.12 -57.66 57.37
CA THR A 177 -14.20 -58.50 57.91
C THR A 177 -14.72 -59.58 56.95
N ILE A 178 -14.61 -59.38 55.64
CA ILE A 178 -15.15 -60.31 54.61
C ILE A 178 -13.99 -60.82 53.76
N THR A 179 -13.52 -62.03 54.05
CA THR A 179 -12.48 -62.71 53.27
C THR A 179 -13.09 -63.51 52.11
N GLU A 180 -12.29 -63.80 51.07
CA GLU A 180 -12.70 -64.58 49.89
C GLU A 180 -13.39 -65.91 50.28
N GLU A 181 -12.83 -66.60 51.28
CA GLU A 181 -13.37 -67.84 51.84
C GLU A 181 -14.79 -67.67 52.40
N THR A 182 -15.11 -66.53 53.03
CA THR A 182 -16.45 -66.28 53.58
C THR A 182 -17.51 -66.07 52.50
N VAL A 183 -17.14 -65.48 51.36
CA VAL A 183 -18.07 -65.26 50.23
C VAL A 183 -18.30 -66.57 49.48
N GLU A 184 -17.27 -67.36 49.22
CA GLU A 184 -17.40 -68.69 48.59
C GLU A 184 -18.25 -69.66 49.43
N LEU A 185 -18.09 -69.67 50.75
CA LEU A 185 -18.89 -70.52 51.64
C LEU A 185 -20.38 -70.12 51.68
N LEU A 186 -20.69 -68.85 51.42
CA LEU A 186 -22.06 -68.33 51.42
C LEU A 186 -22.76 -68.47 50.06
N GLU A 187 -22.02 -68.59 48.96
CA GLU A 187 -22.54 -68.65 47.58
C GLU A 187 -23.68 -69.68 47.39
N PRO A 188 -23.59 -70.93 47.88
CA PRO A 188 -24.68 -71.91 47.74
C PRO A 188 -25.96 -71.52 48.51
N TYR A 189 -25.84 -70.72 49.57
CA TYR A 189 -26.97 -70.24 50.35
C TYR A 189 -27.61 -69.01 49.73
N LEU A 190 -26.84 -68.16 49.06
CA LEU A 190 -27.33 -66.97 48.37
C LEU A 190 -28.16 -67.33 47.12
N ASP A 191 -27.86 -68.46 46.48
CA ASP A 191 -28.54 -68.96 45.29
C ASP A 191 -29.84 -69.75 45.58
N MET A 192 -30.19 -69.95 46.85
CA MET A 192 -31.45 -70.63 47.19
C MET A 192 -32.67 -69.79 46.81
N GLU A 193 -33.72 -70.44 46.28
CA GLU A 193 -34.95 -69.77 45.84
C GLU A 193 -35.66 -68.98 46.95
N ASP A 194 -35.45 -69.32 48.21
CA ASP A 194 -36.03 -68.65 49.38
C ASP A 194 -35.14 -67.56 49.98
N TYR A 195 -33.87 -67.44 49.57
CA TYR A 195 -32.95 -66.37 49.96
C TYR A 195 -33.14 -65.13 49.08
N ASN A 196 -34.31 -64.49 49.21
CA ASN A 196 -34.63 -63.28 48.46
C ASN A 196 -35.37 -62.26 49.32
N PHE A 197 -35.30 -60.99 48.90
CA PHE A 197 -35.89 -59.86 49.62
C PHE A 197 -37.38 -60.03 49.90
N GLU A 198 -38.15 -60.54 48.92
CA GLU A 198 -39.60 -60.71 49.03
C GLU A 198 -39.98 -61.76 50.09
N THR A 199 -39.16 -62.79 50.23
CA THR A 199 -39.36 -63.85 51.23
C THR A 199 -38.95 -63.39 52.61
N ALA A 200 -37.80 -62.71 52.72
CA ALA A 200 -37.30 -62.13 53.98
C ALA A 200 -38.22 -61.03 54.55
N LYS A 201 -38.83 -60.22 53.68
CA LYS A 201 -39.75 -59.11 54.07
C LYS A 201 -41.04 -59.58 54.72
N LYS A 202 -41.49 -60.80 54.40
CA LYS A 202 -42.67 -61.40 55.03
C LYS A 202 -42.47 -61.64 56.53
N VAL A 203 -41.23 -61.73 57.00
CA VAL A 203 -40.89 -61.92 58.41
C VAL A 203 -40.70 -60.57 59.11
N CYS A 204 -39.73 -59.76 58.65
CA CYS A 204 -39.62 -58.37 59.08
C CYS A 204 -38.77 -57.54 58.11
N GLY A 205 -38.98 -56.22 58.11
CA GLY A 205 -38.24 -55.28 57.25
C GLY A 205 -36.73 -55.26 57.51
N ASN A 206 -36.31 -55.48 58.76
CA ASN A 206 -34.88 -55.51 59.12
C ASN A 206 -34.17 -56.74 58.57
N VAL A 207 -34.83 -57.92 58.57
CA VAL A 207 -34.28 -59.16 58.00
C VAL A 207 -34.22 -59.06 56.48
N ALA A 208 -35.21 -58.43 55.83
CA ALA A 208 -35.14 -58.11 54.41
C ALA A 208 -33.98 -57.17 54.07
N GLY A 209 -33.76 -56.15 54.90
CA GLY A 209 -32.62 -55.24 54.80
C GLY A 209 -31.28 -55.98 54.91
N LEU A 210 -31.13 -56.87 55.89
CA LEU A 210 -29.92 -57.70 56.05
C LEU A 210 -29.72 -58.67 54.88
N CYS A 211 -30.78 -59.34 54.40
CA CYS A 211 -30.72 -60.24 53.25
C CYS A 211 -30.30 -59.52 51.96
N SER A 212 -30.82 -58.30 51.73
CA SER A 212 -30.40 -57.50 50.58
C SER A 212 -28.98 -56.96 50.75
N TRP A 213 -28.58 -56.63 51.99
CA TRP A 213 -27.25 -56.13 52.29
C TRP A 213 -26.19 -57.22 52.08
N THR A 214 -26.43 -58.46 52.51
CA THR A 214 -25.50 -59.58 52.29
C THR A 214 -25.34 -59.93 50.80
N GLN A 215 -26.44 -59.93 50.02
CA GLN A 215 -26.38 -60.11 48.57
C GLN A 215 -25.62 -58.98 47.87
N ALA A 216 -25.92 -57.72 48.21
CA ALA A 216 -25.22 -56.57 47.66
C ALA A 216 -23.74 -56.56 48.04
N MET A 217 -23.40 -57.02 49.24
CA MET A 217 -22.03 -57.10 49.73
C MET A 217 -21.21 -58.17 48.98
N ALA A 218 -21.78 -59.35 48.75
CA ALA A 218 -21.16 -60.39 47.94
C ALA A 218 -20.93 -59.93 46.48
N TYR A 219 -21.94 -59.27 45.89
CA TYR A 219 -21.84 -58.69 44.55
C TYR A 219 -20.79 -57.57 44.47
N PHE A 220 -20.77 -56.66 45.44
CA PHE A 220 -19.79 -55.58 45.53
C PHE A 220 -18.37 -56.13 45.69
N TYR A 221 -18.16 -57.15 46.53
CA TYR A 221 -16.86 -57.81 46.68
C TYR A 221 -16.37 -58.39 45.35
N GLY A 222 -17.26 -59.06 44.60
CA GLY A 222 -16.95 -59.59 43.26
C GLY A 222 -16.49 -58.50 42.28
N ILE A 223 -17.21 -57.38 42.22
CA ILE A 223 -16.82 -56.23 41.39
C ILE A 223 -15.51 -55.61 41.88
N ASN A 224 -15.34 -55.43 43.19
CA ASN A 224 -14.16 -54.79 43.75
C ASN A 224 -12.89 -55.62 43.46
N LYS A 225 -12.99 -56.96 43.49
CA LYS A 225 -11.91 -57.88 43.09
C LYS A 225 -11.48 -57.69 41.64
N GLU A 226 -12.42 -57.41 40.73
CA GLU A 226 -12.13 -57.15 39.32
C GLU A 226 -11.62 -55.72 39.06
N VAL A 227 -12.12 -54.73 39.82
CA VAL A 227 -11.88 -53.30 39.56
C VAL A 227 -10.65 -52.76 40.30
N LEU A 228 -10.32 -53.23 41.51
CA LEU A 228 -9.13 -52.81 42.27
C LEU A 228 -7.80 -52.90 41.48
N PRO A 229 -7.48 -53.98 40.75
CA PRO A 229 -6.24 -54.05 39.96
C PRO A 229 -6.22 -53.12 38.74
N LEU A 230 -7.36 -52.53 38.36
CA LEU A 230 -7.50 -51.59 37.25
C LEU A 230 -7.39 -50.11 37.68
N LYS A 231 -7.29 -49.83 38.99
CA LYS A 231 -7.20 -48.47 39.56
C LYS A 231 -5.76 -47.90 39.62
N VAL A 232 -4.77 -48.49 38.92
CA VAL A 232 -3.40 -47.92 38.78
C VAL A 232 -3.37 -46.83 37.72
#